data_AF-A0A5R8N058-F1
#
_entry.id   AF-A0A5R8N058-F1
#
_cell.length_a   1.000
_cell.length_b   1.000
_cell.length_c   1.000
_cell.angle_alpha   90.00
_cell.angle_beta   90.00
_cell.angle_gamma   90.00
#
_symmetry.space_group_name_H-M   'P 1'
#
loop_
_entity.id
_entity.type
_entity.pdbx_description
1 polymer ?
#
loop_
_entity_poly.entity_id
_entity_poly.type
_entity_poly.pdbx_seq_one_letter_code
_entity_poly.pdbx_strand_id
1 'polypeptide(L)'
;MSIEPRAQVAPERVLPGPVPVAPEAAAQQRVVQRICARVAPEGMRIGVGDLPPGGLQVWIETPVDIAAAPESWVLHHRMAREVALVGWHCEADADRLLVLGWSAACLHNRVRLLQSGLRRLAGFEHTAQRAVQLDGQHPDDEPPAQVAAAVCASIERRLRWPERLAELAGFERSSELPHLQLLLAQVAGLEAKVARACEEHLVMARVLARAVCEQYTRHRDLHRAQRDVLAESRRWVHASTMIRGSAGARPSTPGVGRPHMGLAERRIAASVINHGVPRVPRAATAPRADHFGPAEDAR
;
A
#
# COMPACT_ATOMS: atom_id res chain seq x y z
N MET A 1 44.89 67.34 -23.70
CA MET A 1 43.61 66.83 -23.17
C MET A 1 43.33 65.49 -23.85
N SER A 2 43.59 64.37 -23.17
CA SER A 2 43.27 63.02 -23.66
C SER A 2 41.92 62.59 -23.10
N ILE A 3 41.02 62.16 -23.97
CA ILE A 3 39.71 61.61 -23.61
C ILE A 3 39.83 60.09 -23.71
N GLU A 4 39.75 59.39 -22.58
CA GLU A 4 39.66 57.92 -22.54
C GLU A 4 38.29 57.44 -23.08
N PRO A 5 38.24 56.30 -23.79
CA PRO A 5 36.97 55.73 -24.22
C PRO A 5 36.29 54.99 -23.05
N ARG A 6 34.99 55.22 -22.92
CA ARG A 6 34.10 54.62 -21.91
C ARG A 6 34.10 53.08 -22.00
N ALA A 7 34.22 52.44 -20.84
CA ALA A 7 34.11 51.00 -20.67
C ALA A 7 32.78 50.45 -21.22
N GLN A 8 32.86 49.33 -21.94
CA GLN A 8 31.69 48.59 -22.42
C GLN A 8 30.91 48.00 -21.24
N VAL A 9 29.62 48.29 -21.20
CA VAL A 9 28.67 47.73 -20.23
C VAL A 9 28.49 46.24 -20.55
N ALA A 10 28.73 45.39 -19.55
CA ALA A 10 28.54 43.94 -19.66
C ALA A 10 27.07 43.61 -19.94
N PRO A 11 26.77 42.62 -20.80
CA PRO A 11 25.40 42.27 -21.11
C PRO A 11 24.68 41.70 -19.88
N GLU A 12 23.45 42.15 -19.71
CA GLU A 12 22.50 41.79 -18.66
C GLU A 12 22.35 40.25 -18.59
N ARG A 13 22.57 39.68 -17.40
CA ARG A 13 22.40 38.23 -17.17
C ARG A 13 20.91 37.90 -17.25
N VAL A 14 20.51 37.29 -18.37
CA VAL A 14 19.21 36.63 -18.51
C VAL A 14 19.13 35.54 -17.43
N LEU A 15 18.22 35.71 -16.47
CA LEU A 15 17.90 34.67 -15.49
C LEU A 15 17.33 33.45 -16.25
N PRO A 16 17.84 32.23 -16.00
CA PRO A 16 17.28 31.05 -16.62
C PRO A 16 15.80 30.90 -16.20
N GLY A 17 14.93 30.64 -17.18
CA GLY A 17 13.52 30.35 -16.94
C GLY A 17 13.32 29.15 -16.01
N PRO A 18 12.09 28.91 -15.51
CA PRO A 18 11.82 27.86 -14.53
C PRO A 18 12.35 26.52 -15.05
N VAL A 19 13.32 25.97 -14.31
CA VAL A 19 13.93 24.68 -14.62
C VAL A 19 12.81 23.62 -14.54
N PRO A 20 12.62 22.79 -15.57
CA PRO A 20 11.63 21.73 -15.50
C PRO A 20 11.95 20.82 -14.32
N VAL A 21 10.97 20.67 -13.41
CA VAL A 21 11.06 19.78 -12.25
C VAL A 21 11.41 18.39 -12.75
N ALA A 22 12.48 17.80 -12.22
CA ALA A 22 12.86 16.44 -12.56
C ALA A 22 11.66 15.49 -12.30
N PRO A 23 11.40 14.49 -13.17
CA PRO A 23 10.19 13.65 -13.07
C PRO A 23 10.08 12.92 -11.72
N GLU A 24 11.20 12.63 -11.07
CA GLU A 24 11.28 12.06 -9.72
C GLU A 24 10.81 13.04 -8.64
N ALA A 25 11.23 14.31 -8.70
CA ALA A 25 10.78 15.35 -7.78
C ALA A 25 9.26 15.61 -7.93
N ALA A 26 8.75 15.59 -9.15
CA ALA A 26 7.30 15.68 -9.40
C ALA A 26 6.53 14.47 -8.84
N ALA A 27 7.12 13.27 -8.85
CA ALA A 27 6.51 12.08 -8.24
C ALA A 27 6.49 12.18 -6.71
N GLN A 28 7.60 12.63 -6.11
CA GLN A 28 7.69 12.85 -4.66
C GLN A 28 6.69 13.91 -4.19
N GLN A 29 6.57 15.03 -4.91
CA GLN A 29 5.58 16.08 -4.66
C GLN A 29 4.16 15.52 -4.61
N ARG A 30 3.75 14.74 -5.61
CA ARG A 30 2.41 14.12 -5.65
C ARG A 30 2.15 13.19 -4.46
N VAL A 31 3.15 12.43 -4.03
CA VAL A 31 3.01 11.53 -2.88
C VAL A 31 2.87 12.34 -1.58
N VAL A 32 3.74 13.32 -1.35
CA VAL A 32 3.67 14.20 -0.17
C VAL A 32 2.35 14.96 -0.13
N GLN A 33 1.91 15.51 -1.26
CA GLN A 33 0.63 16.21 -1.36
C GLN A 33 -0.55 15.30 -1.00
N ARG A 34 -0.58 14.07 -1.53
CA ARG A 34 -1.65 13.10 -1.23
C ARG A 34 -1.72 12.75 0.25
N ILE A 35 -0.56 12.52 0.88
CA ILE A 35 -0.48 12.20 2.32
C ILE A 35 -0.96 13.39 3.15
N CYS A 36 -0.50 14.60 2.85
CA CYS A 36 -0.86 15.81 3.60
C CYS A 36 -2.34 16.20 3.40
N ALA A 37 -2.85 16.10 2.17
CA ALA A 37 -4.25 16.41 1.86
C ALA A 37 -5.25 15.51 2.58
N ARG A 38 -4.91 14.25 2.86
CA ARG A 38 -5.76 13.35 3.67
C ARG A 38 -5.89 13.82 5.12
N VAL A 39 -4.87 14.48 5.65
CA VAL A 39 -4.85 14.99 7.03
C VAL A 39 -5.58 16.33 7.11
N ALA A 40 -5.61 17.08 6.02
CA ALA A 40 -6.26 18.36 5.93
C ALA A 40 -7.79 18.22 6.10
N PRO A 41 -8.45 19.15 6.81
CA PRO A 41 -9.92 19.23 6.83
C PRO A 41 -10.51 19.39 5.43
N GLU A 42 -11.78 19.00 5.26
CA GLU A 42 -12.50 19.19 4.00
C GLU A 42 -12.48 20.66 3.56
N GLY A 43 -12.25 20.90 2.26
CA GLY A 43 -12.16 22.25 1.68
C GLY A 43 -10.80 22.95 1.84
N MET A 44 -9.87 22.41 2.64
CA MET A 44 -8.52 22.93 2.75
C MET A 44 -7.61 22.42 1.62
N ARG A 45 -6.93 23.33 0.92
CA ARG A 45 -5.96 22.98 -0.12
C ARG A 45 -4.54 23.03 0.41
N ILE A 46 -3.75 22.04 0.01
CA ILE A 46 -2.35 21.86 0.40
C ILE A 46 -1.46 22.05 -0.82
N GLY A 47 -0.57 23.03 -0.73
CA GLY A 47 0.48 23.29 -1.70
C GLY A 47 1.75 22.52 -1.33
N VAL A 48 2.43 22.01 -2.34
CA VAL A 48 3.73 21.35 -2.21
C VAL A 48 4.65 21.87 -3.31
N GLY A 49 5.86 22.25 -2.96
CA GLY A 49 6.84 22.79 -3.90
C GLY A 49 8.27 22.44 -3.50
N ASP A 50 9.19 22.62 -4.43
CA ASP A 50 10.61 22.33 -4.21
C ASP A 50 11.23 23.33 -3.24
N LEU A 51 12.09 22.82 -2.35
CA LEU A 51 12.89 23.60 -1.42
C LEU A 51 14.37 23.53 -1.84
N PRO A 52 14.97 24.59 -2.40
CA PRO A 52 16.40 24.62 -2.69
C PRO A 52 17.24 24.63 -1.40
N PRO A 53 18.37 23.89 -1.29
CA PRO A 53 19.06 23.11 -2.33
C PRO A 53 18.54 21.67 -2.53
N GLY A 54 17.52 21.24 -1.79
CA GLY A 54 16.87 19.94 -1.95
C GLY A 54 15.77 19.70 -0.91
N GLY A 55 14.75 18.92 -1.29
CA GLY A 55 13.60 18.63 -0.44
C GLY A 55 12.32 19.33 -0.91
N LEU A 56 11.26 19.22 -0.11
CA LEU A 56 9.95 19.80 -0.41
C LEU A 56 9.47 20.69 0.74
N GLN A 57 8.80 21.77 0.40
CA GLN A 57 8.02 22.57 1.33
C GLN A 57 6.54 22.30 1.12
N VAL A 58 5.80 22.19 2.22
CA VAL A 58 4.35 22.04 2.27
C VAL A 58 3.77 23.26 2.99
N TRP A 59 2.73 23.85 2.41
CA TRP A 59 1.99 24.99 2.97
C TRP A 59 0.48 24.86 2.74
N ILE A 60 -0.30 25.61 3.51
CA ILE A 60 -1.76 25.67 3.36
C ILE A 60 -2.09 26.80 2.38
N GLU A 61 -2.81 26.49 1.29
CA GLU A 61 -3.15 27.45 0.24
C GLU A 61 -4.42 28.25 0.56
N THR A 62 -5.40 27.63 1.22
CA THR A 62 -6.68 28.27 1.50
C THR A 62 -6.56 29.10 2.79
N PRO A 63 -6.81 30.42 2.78
CA PRO A 63 -6.98 31.18 4.01
C PRO A 63 -8.25 30.66 4.69
N VAL A 64 -8.09 30.01 5.84
CA VAL A 64 -9.20 29.48 6.62
C VAL A 64 -9.96 30.66 7.24
N ASP A 65 -11.30 30.55 7.36
CA ASP A 65 -12.06 31.40 8.27
C ASP A 65 -11.43 31.29 9.67
N ILE A 66 -10.75 32.37 10.08
CA ILE A 66 -9.83 32.42 11.23
C ILE A 66 -10.53 31.99 12.54
N ALA A 67 -11.87 32.09 12.59
CA ALA A 67 -12.68 31.73 13.73
C ALA A 67 -12.85 30.21 13.96
N ALA A 68 -12.61 29.36 12.96
CA ALA A 68 -12.81 27.90 13.03
C ALA A 68 -11.58 27.08 12.61
N ALA A 69 -10.49 27.75 12.24
CA ALA A 69 -9.25 27.09 11.83
C ALA A 69 -8.58 26.37 13.01
N PRO A 70 -8.25 25.07 12.90
CA PRO A 70 -7.24 24.50 13.77
C PRO A 70 -5.97 25.36 13.68
N GLU A 71 -5.27 25.59 14.80
CA GLU A 71 -3.96 26.27 14.76
C GLU A 71 -3.09 25.62 13.68
N SER A 72 -2.62 26.40 12.70
CA SER A 72 -1.89 25.90 11.51
C SER A 72 -0.71 25.00 11.89
N TRP A 73 -0.03 25.34 12.98
CA TRP A 73 0.96 24.53 13.67
C TRP A 73 0.50 23.08 13.94
N VAL A 74 -0.69 22.89 14.52
CA VAL A 74 -1.23 21.56 14.84
C VAL A 74 -1.42 20.72 13.57
N LEU A 75 -1.83 21.35 12.47
CA LEU A 75 -1.99 20.68 11.18
C LEU A 75 -0.64 20.28 10.58
N HIS A 76 0.35 21.17 10.56
CA HIS A 76 1.70 20.83 10.09
C HIS A 76 2.32 19.70 10.90
N HIS A 77 2.13 19.66 12.22
CA HIS A 77 2.58 18.54 13.05
C HIS A 77 1.87 17.21 12.75
N ARG A 78 0.56 17.24 12.46
CA ARG A 78 -0.18 16.04 12.05
C ARG A 78 0.29 15.54 10.69
N MET A 79 0.51 16.45 9.74
CA MET A 79 1.06 16.12 8.42
C MET A 79 2.46 15.54 8.54
N ALA A 80 3.36 16.18 9.31
CA ALA A 80 4.71 15.70 9.56
C ALA A 80 4.72 14.28 10.14
N ARG A 81 3.81 13.97 11.07
CA ARG A 81 3.66 12.62 11.61
C ARG A 81 3.33 11.60 10.54
N GLU A 82 2.40 11.91 9.64
CA GLU A 82 1.96 11.01 8.59
C GLU A 82 3.03 10.81 7.51
N VAL A 83 3.75 11.87 7.15
CA VAL A 83 4.89 11.82 6.24
C VAL A 83 6.07 11.05 6.88
N ALA A 84 6.29 11.18 8.19
CA ALA A 84 7.29 10.40 8.90
C ALA A 84 6.96 8.89 8.96
N LEU A 85 5.68 8.50 8.95
CA LEU A 85 5.27 7.08 8.93
C LEU A 85 5.67 6.36 7.64
N VAL A 86 5.85 7.08 6.53
CA VAL A 86 6.34 6.51 5.27
C VAL A 86 7.86 6.40 5.19
N GLY A 87 8.59 7.00 6.13
CA GLY A 87 10.05 6.90 6.22
C GLY A 87 10.81 8.19 5.91
N TRP A 88 10.10 9.30 5.68
CA TRP A 88 10.73 10.58 5.39
C TRP A 88 11.04 11.40 6.65
N HIS A 89 12.11 12.18 6.59
CA HIS A 89 12.43 13.20 7.56
C HIS A 89 11.60 14.44 7.32
N CYS A 90 11.09 15.03 8.40
CA CYS A 90 10.26 16.20 8.35
C CYS A 90 10.59 17.16 9.49
N GLU A 91 10.50 18.45 9.20
CA GLU A 91 10.54 19.53 10.19
C GLU A 91 9.25 20.34 10.05
N ALA A 92 8.47 20.45 11.12
CA ALA A 92 7.24 21.23 11.15
C ALA A 92 7.47 22.54 11.91
N ASP A 93 6.93 23.62 11.37
CA ASP A 93 6.91 24.96 11.96
C ASP A 93 5.47 25.53 11.92
N ALA A 94 5.28 26.73 12.46
CA ALA A 94 3.97 27.37 12.56
C ALA A 94 3.29 27.59 11.19
N ASP A 95 4.09 27.89 10.16
CA ASP A 95 3.62 28.31 8.83
C ASP A 95 3.91 27.30 7.71
N ARG A 96 4.76 26.30 7.96
CA ARG A 96 5.18 25.33 6.93
C ARG A 96 5.60 23.98 7.49
N LEU A 97 5.65 23.00 6.60
CA LEU A 97 6.27 21.70 6.82
C LEU A 97 7.35 21.48 5.77
N LEU A 98 8.57 21.13 6.21
CA LEU A 98 9.69 20.78 5.35
C LEU A 98 9.85 19.25 5.29
N VAL A 99 10.05 18.70 4.10
CA VAL A 99 10.32 17.27 3.86
C VAL A 99 11.70 17.13 3.26
N LEU A 100 12.63 16.60 4.04
CA LEU A 100 14.08 16.68 3.76
C LEU A 100 14.66 15.41 3.10
N GLY A 101 13.82 14.39 2.86
CA GLY A 101 14.23 13.13 2.23
C GLY A 101 14.13 11.93 3.18
N TRP A 102 14.78 10.81 2.82
CA TRP A 102 14.72 9.58 3.62
C TRP A 102 15.43 9.72 4.97
N SER A 103 14.84 9.16 6.03
CA SER A 103 15.45 9.10 7.36
C SER A 103 15.58 7.67 7.84
N ALA A 104 16.79 7.31 8.28
CA ALA A 104 17.03 6.01 8.91
C ALA A 104 16.11 5.82 10.13
N ALA A 105 15.93 6.84 10.97
CA ALA A 105 15.06 6.75 12.15
C ALA A 105 13.60 6.48 11.78
N CYS A 106 13.09 7.18 10.76
CA CYS A 106 11.72 7.01 10.27
C CYS A 106 11.54 5.64 9.58
N LEU A 107 12.52 5.18 8.81
CA LEU A 107 12.50 3.86 8.18
C LEU A 107 12.53 2.72 9.21
N HIS A 108 13.38 2.81 10.24
CA HIS A 108 13.36 1.84 11.34
C HIS A 108 12.01 1.84 12.07
N ASN A 109 11.39 3.01 12.24
CA ASN A 109 10.04 3.09 12.79
C ASN A 109 9.02 2.35 11.92
N ARG A 110 9.08 2.55 10.60
CA ARG A 110 8.23 1.82 9.64
C ARG A 110 8.45 0.31 9.70
N VAL A 111 9.70 -0.15 9.79
CA VAL A 111 10.04 -1.57 9.99
C VAL A 111 9.35 -2.13 11.23
N ARG A 112 9.43 -1.43 12.38
CA ARG A 112 8.76 -1.85 13.62
C ARG A 112 7.23 -1.91 13.47
N LEU A 113 6.64 -0.92 12.81
CA LEU A 113 5.20 -0.88 12.55
C LEU A 113 4.75 -2.04 11.66
N LEU A 114 5.47 -2.32 10.58
CA LEU A 114 5.17 -3.43 9.67
C LEU A 114 5.31 -4.78 10.37
N GLN A 115 6.37 -4.99 11.15
CA GLN A 115 6.54 -6.21 11.94
C GLN A 115 5.43 -6.39 12.99
N SER A 116 5.02 -5.30 13.64
CA SER A 116 3.87 -5.31 14.55
C SER A 116 2.57 -5.64 13.82
N GLY A 117 2.37 -5.06 12.64
CA GLY A 117 1.26 -5.39 11.73
C GLY A 117 1.21 -6.86 11.40
N LEU A 118 2.33 -7.46 10.98
CA LEU A 118 2.42 -8.89 10.66
C LEU A 118 2.04 -9.78 11.84
N ARG A 119 2.47 -9.45 13.07
CA ARG A 119 2.06 -10.21 14.26
C ARG A 119 0.55 -10.16 14.48
N ARG A 120 -0.08 -9.01 14.23
CA ARG A 120 -1.53 -8.84 14.34
C ARG A 120 -2.31 -9.55 13.22
N LEU A 121 -1.68 -9.76 12.06
CA LEU A 121 -2.24 -10.46 10.91
C LEU A 121 -1.93 -11.97 10.91
N ALA A 122 -1.36 -12.51 11.99
CA ALA A 122 -1.00 -13.92 12.06
C ALA A 122 -2.21 -14.85 12.26
N GLY A 123 -3.27 -14.36 12.93
CA GLY A 123 -4.47 -15.13 13.26
C GLY A 123 -5.68 -14.72 12.43
N PHE A 124 -6.56 -15.68 12.12
CA PHE A 124 -7.75 -15.47 11.29
C PHE A 124 -9.06 -15.39 12.09
N GLU A 125 -9.03 -15.55 13.40
CA GLU A 125 -10.21 -15.75 14.25
C GLU A 125 -11.22 -14.60 14.09
N HIS A 126 -10.77 -13.35 14.19
CA HIS A 126 -11.64 -12.19 14.01
C HIS A 126 -12.16 -12.03 12.57
N THR A 127 -11.36 -12.42 11.59
CA THR A 127 -11.76 -12.40 10.17
C THR A 127 -12.85 -13.45 9.93
N ALA A 128 -12.65 -14.66 10.47
CA ALA A 128 -13.58 -15.76 10.34
C ALA A 128 -14.91 -15.45 11.02
N GLN A 129 -14.89 -14.94 12.25
CA GLN A 129 -16.10 -14.56 12.97
C GLN A 129 -16.93 -13.53 12.20
N ARG A 130 -16.30 -12.46 11.71
CA ARG A 130 -16.99 -11.42 10.94
C ARG A 130 -17.52 -11.93 9.60
N ALA A 131 -16.70 -12.70 8.89
CA ALA A 131 -17.08 -13.23 7.60
C ALA A 131 -18.26 -14.20 7.71
N VAL A 132 -18.30 -15.01 8.76
CA VAL A 132 -19.43 -15.89 9.06
C VAL A 132 -20.68 -15.09 9.41
N GLN A 133 -20.53 -14.01 10.20
CA GLN A 133 -21.64 -13.10 10.53
C GLN A 133 -22.15 -12.29 9.32
N LEU A 134 -21.52 -12.42 8.14
CA LEU A 134 -21.82 -11.68 6.91
C LEU A 134 -21.82 -10.16 7.10
N ASP A 135 -21.12 -9.67 8.14
CA ASP A 135 -21.16 -8.28 8.59
C ASP A 135 -22.58 -7.70 8.76
N GLY A 136 -23.54 -8.54 9.16
CA GLY A 136 -24.94 -8.16 9.37
C GLY A 136 -25.80 -8.16 8.10
N GLN A 137 -25.28 -8.58 6.95
CA GLN A 137 -26.07 -8.77 5.73
C GLN A 137 -26.88 -10.07 5.78
N HIS A 138 -28.08 -10.07 5.19
CA HIS A 138 -28.90 -11.27 5.06
C HIS A 138 -28.67 -11.93 3.69
N PRO A 139 -28.53 -13.27 3.60
CA PRO A 139 -28.30 -13.95 2.32
C PRO A 139 -29.42 -13.84 1.27
N ASP A 140 -30.63 -13.43 1.69
CA ASP A 140 -31.75 -13.22 0.76
C ASP A 140 -31.76 -11.82 0.12
N ASP A 141 -31.02 -10.85 0.69
CA ASP A 141 -31.03 -9.47 0.21
C ASP A 141 -30.29 -9.33 -1.12
N GLU A 142 -29.25 -10.12 -1.31
CA GLU A 142 -28.32 -10.01 -2.44
C GLU A 142 -27.76 -11.38 -2.86
N PRO A 143 -27.33 -11.55 -4.12
CA PRO A 143 -26.65 -12.76 -4.55
C PRO A 143 -25.41 -13.07 -3.69
N PRO A 144 -25.08 -14.35 -3.42
CA PRO A 144 -23.96 -14.75 -2.55
C PRO A 144 -22.60 -14.13 -2.92
N ALA A 145 -22.37 -13.86 -4.20
CA ALA A 145 -21.16 -13.21 -4.67
C ALA A 145 -21.05 -11.74 -4.20
N GLN A 146 -22.17 -11.02 -4.17
CA GLN A 146 -22.25 -9.63 -3.73
C GLN A 146 -22.13 -9.54 -2.21
N VAL A 147 -22.80 -10.44 -1.48
CA VAL A 147 -22.64 -10.55 -0.02
C VAL A 147 -21.18 -10.78 0.36
N ALA A 148 -20.52 -11.74 -0.31
CA ALA A 148 -19.10 -12.01 -0.07
C ALA A 148 -18.20 -10.81 -0.43
N ALA A 149 -18.52 -10.04 -1.49
CA ALA A 149 -17.78 -8.84 -1.85
C ALA A 149 -17.93 -7.73 -0.81
N ALA A 150 -19.13 -7.51 -0.28
CA ALA A 150 -19.39 -6.54 0.77
C ALA A 150 -18.68 -6.89 2.09
N VAL A 151 -18.69 -8.18 2.46
CA VAL A 151 -17.92 -8.69 3.60
C VAL A 151 -16.41 -8.46 3.41
N CYS A 152 -15.87 -8.76 2.22
CA CYS A 152 -14.47 -8.48 1.90
C CYS A 152 -14.15 -6.99 2.05
N ALA A 153 -14.96 -6.10 1.48
CA ALA A 153 -14.76 -4.65 1.58
C ALA A 153 -14.81 -4.16 3.03
N SER A 154 -15.71 -4.72 3.84
CA SER A 154 -15.80 -4.42 5.27
C SER A 154 -14.55 -4.84 6.04
N ILE A 155 -14.01 -6.04 5.75
CA ILE A 155 -12.78 -6.52 6.37
C ILE A 155 -11.58 -5.71 5.90
N GLU A 156 -11.49 -5.38 4.61
CA GLU A 156 -10.44 -4.54 4.04
C GLU A 156 -10.34 -3.18 4.74
N ARG A 157 -11.48 -2.49 4.93
CA ARG A 157 -11.57 -1.23 5.68
C ARG A 157 -11.03 -1.35 7.11
N ARG A 158 -11.18 -2.52 7.74
CA ARG A 158 -10.70 -2.77 9.12
C ARG A 158 -9.24 -3.16 9.20
N LEU A 159 -8.70 -3.79 8.16
CA LEU A 159 -7.28 -4.12 8.09
C LEU A 159 -6.42 -2.85 8.06
N ARG A 160 -6.92 -1.75 7.44
CA ARG A 160 -6.27 -0.42 7.28
C ARG A 160 -4.95 -0.42 6.52
N TRP A 161 -4.20 -1.53 6.52
CA TRP A 161 -2.94 -1.71 5.81
C TRP A 161 -3.05 -1.55 4.29
N PRO A 162 -4.08 -2.05 3.58
CA PRO A 162 -4.16 -1.87 2.13
C PRO A 162 -4.08 -0.40 1.69
N GLU A 163 -4.86 0.47 2.34
CA GLU A 163 -4.82 1.91 2.12
C GLU A 163 -3.46 2.52 2.45
N ARG A 164 -2.85 2.12 3.58
CA ARG A 164 -1.53 2.60 4.02
C ARG A 164 -0.38 2.15 3.11
N LEU A 165 -0.48 0.97 2.51
CA LEU A 165 0.51 0.46 1.55
C LEU A 165 0.35 1.13 0.17
N ALA A 166 -0.88 1.50 -0.19
CA ALA A 166 -1.18 2.20 -1.45
C ALA A 166 -0.59 3.62 -1.51
N GLU A 167 -0.28 4.24 -0.36
CA GLU A 167 0.29 5.60 -0.28
C GLU A 167 1.55 5.78 -1.14
N LEU A 168 2.40 4.75 -1.18
CA LEU A 168 3.67 4.74 -1.92
C LEU A 168 3.61 3.89 -3.19
N ALA A 169 2.43 3.43 -3.60
CA ALA A 169 2.30 2.57 -4.77
C ALA A 169 2.75 3.32 -6.04
N GLY A 170 3.67 2.71 -6.79
CA GLY A 170 4.22 3.28 -8.01
C GLY A 170 5.27 4.39 -7.79
N PHE A 171 5.63 4.71 -6.54
CA PHE A 171 6.75 5.60 -6.24
C PHE A 171 8.05 4.80 -6.13
N GLU A 172 9.05 5.18 -6.92
CA GLU A 172 10.39 4.60 -6.84
C GLU A 172 11.10 5.08 -5.57
N ARG A 173 11.67 4.13 -4.82
CA ARG A 173 12.26 4.38 -3.50
C ARG A 173 13.74 4.09 -3.57
N SER A 174 14.50 5.11 -3.94
CA SER A 174 15.95 5.05 -4.08
C SER A 174 16.63 6.01 -3.11
N SER A 175 17.93 5.79 -2.89
CA SER A 175 18.81 6.66 -2.13
C SER A 175 20.23 6.35 -2.59
N GLU A 176 21.11 7.34 -2.68
CA GLU A 176 22.53 7.11 -2.98
C GLU A 176 23.30 6.56 -1.77
N LEU A 177 22.77 6.77 -0.56
CA LEU A 177 23.37 6.30 0.69
C LEU A 177 23.13 4.79 0.88
N PRO A 178 24.18 3.93 0.95
CA PRO A 178 24.03 2.47 1.00
C PRO A 178 23.20 1.97 2.18
N HIS A 179 23.35 2.59 3.36
CA HIS A 179 22.57 2.22 4.54
C HIS A 179 21.06 2.44 4.33
N LEU A 180 20.68 3.54 3.69
CA LEU A 180 19.28 3.83 3.39
C LEU A 180 18.73 2.90 2.29
N GLN A 181 19.54 2.53 1.29
CA GLN A 181 19.16 1.54 0.29
C GLN A 181 18.75 0.20 0.94
N LEU A 182 19.56 -0.30 1.88
CA LEU A 182 19.28 -1.53 2.61
C LEU A 182 17.99 -1.43 3.44
N LEU A 183 17.76 -0.29 4.12
CA LEU A 183 16.54 -0.07 4.88
C LEU A 183 15.29 0.03 3.98
N LEU A 184 15.38 0.71 2.85
CA LEU A 184 14.29 0.81 1.87
C LEU A 184 13.94 -0.56 1.29
N ALA A 185 14.94 -1.39 0.97
CA ALA A 185 14.74 -2.77 0.54
C ALA A 185 14.07 -3.63 1.63
N GLN A 186 14.50 -3.48 2.89
CA GLN A 186 13.89 -4.17 4.02
C GLN A 186 12.42 -3.76 4.21
N VAL A 187 12.12 -2.46 4.13
CA VAL A 187 10.75 -1.93 4.19
C VAL A 187 9.91 -2.51 3.06
N ALA A 188 10.37 -2.46 1.81
CA ALA A 188 9.66 -3.01 0.66
C ALA A 188 9.36 -4.51 0.83
N GLY A 189 10.32 -5.29 1.33
CA GLY A 189 10.12 -6.71 1.62
C GLY A 189 9.09 -6.97 2.73
N LEU A 190 9.02 -6.12 3.76
CA LEU A 190 8.02 -6.23 4.81
C LEU A 190 6.63 -5.77 4.35
N GLU A 191 6.54 -4.72 3.55
CA GLU A 191 5.29 -4.27 2.93
C GLU A 191 4.68 -5.35 2.05
N ALA A 192 5.48 -6.02 1.22
CA ALA A 192 5.01 -7.15 0.41
C ALA A 192 4.45 -8.28 1.29
N LYS A 193 5.08 -8.58 2.42
CA LYS A 193 4.57 -9.57 3.39
C LYS A 193 3.25 -9.12 4.02
N VAL A 194 3.11 -7.84 4.37
CA VAL A 194 1.87 -7.29 4.95
C VAL A 194 0.74 -7.29 3.91
N ALA A 195 1.02 -6.85 2.68
CA ALA A 195 0.06 -6.92 1.57
C ALA A 195 -0.43 -8.35 1.39
N ARG A 196 0.50 -9.30 1.36
CA ARG A 196 0.18 -10.72 1.23
C ARG A 196 -0.68 -11.25 2.37
N ALA A 197 -0.33 -10.92 3.62
CA ALA A 197 -1.14 -11.33 4.76
C ALA A 197 -2.56 -10.75 4.67
N CYS A 198 -2.71 -9.48 4.25
CA CYS A 198 -4.02 -8.87 4.03
C CYS A 198 -4.83 -9.59 2.95
N GLU A 199 -4.22 -9.95 1.82
CA GLU A 199 -4.90 -10.74 0.77
C GLU A 199 -5.43 -12.07 1.30
N GLU A 200 -4.65 -12.77 2.13
CA GLU A 200 -5.05 -14.04 2.72
C GLU A 200 -6.26 -13.89 3.65
N HIS A 201 -6.34 -12.79 4.41
CA HIS A 201 -7.53 -12.44 5.18
C HIS A 201 -8.75 -12.23 4.27
N LEU A 202 -8.58 -11.53 3.14
CA LEU A 202 -9.68 -11.27 2.20
C LEU A 202 -10.14 -12.56 1.49
N VAL A 203 -9.21 -13.46 1.15
CA VAL A 203 -9.53 -14.78 0.59
C VAL A 203 -10.31 -15.62 1.61
N MET A 204 -9.82 -15.69 2.86
CA MET A 204 -10.51 -16.41 3.93
C MET A 204 -11.93 -15.86 4.13
N ALA A 205 -12.07 -14.54 4.18
CA ALA A 205 -13.36 -13.88 4.30
C ALA A 205 -14.33 -14.26 3.18
N ARG A 206 -13.86 -14.23 1.94
CA ARG A 206 -14.67 -14.58 0.76
C ARG A 206 -15.15 -16.02 0.80
N VAL A 207 -14.26 -16.95 1.17
CA VAL A 207 -14.58 -18.38 1.26
C VAL A 207 -15.63 -18.62 2.33
N LEU A 208 -15.46 -18.05 3.53
CA LEU A 208 -16.38 -18.24 4.64
C LEU A 208 -17.75 -17.61 4.37
N ALA A 209 -17.80 -16.39 3.82
CA ALA A 209 -19.06 -15.75 3.47
C ALA A 209 -19.86 -16.56 2.44
N ARG A 210 -19.19 -17.10 1.41
CA ARG A 210 -19.83 -17.98 0.42
C ARG A 210 -20.30 -19.29 1.04
N ALA A 211 -19.53 -19.89 1.93
CA ALA A 211 -19.91 -21.12 2.62
C ALA A 211 -21.16 -20.92 3.48
N VAL A 212 -21.29 -19.79 4.18
CA VAL A 212 -22.52 -19.46 4.92
C VAL A 212 -23.71 -19.31 3.97
N CYS A 213 -23.56 -18.61 2.84
CA CYS A 213 -24.64 -18.48 1.86
C CYS A 213 -25.06 -19.83 1.27
N GLU A 214 -24.11 -20.70 0.96
CA GLU A 214 -24.37 -22.06 0.45
C GLU A 214 -25.12 -22.91 1.48
N GLN A 215 -24.69 -22.88 2.75
CA GLN A 215 -25.31 -23.62 3.83
C GLN A 215 -26.71 -23.06 4.17
N TYR A 216 -26.88 -21.74 4.10
CA TYR A 216 -28.17 -21.08 4.22
C TYR A 216 -29.13 -21.51 3.12
N THR A 217 -28.67 -21.60 1.87
CA THR A 217 -29.49 -22.03 0.73
C THR A 217 -30.05 -23.45 0.93
N ARG A 218 -29.29 -24.34 1.60
CA ARG A 218 -29.71 -25.72 1.89
C ARG A 218 -30.74 -25.85 3.01
N HIS A 219 -30.62 -25.03 4.05
CA HIS A 219 -31.34 -25.24 5.31
C HIS A 219 -32.30 -24.11 5.68
N ARG A 220 -32.22 -22.96 4.98
CA ARG A 220 -33.00 -21.74 5.24
C ARG A 220 -32.94 -21.25 6.70
N ASP A 221 -31.84 -21.57 7.38
CA ASP A 221 -31.56 -21.20 8.76
C ASP A 221 -30.16 -20.57 8.83
N LEU A 222 -30.14 -19.24 8.98
CA LEU A 222 -28.89 -18.47 9.00
C LEU A 222 -28.08 -18.75 10.26
N HIS A 223 -28.72 -18.87 11.43
CA HIS A 223 -28.00 -19.13 12.68
C HIS A 223 -27.33 -20.50 12.65
N ARG A 224 -28.02 -21.52 12.13
CA ARG A 224 -27.43 -22.84 11.92
C ARG A 224 -26.29 -22.80 10.91
N ALA A 225 -26.49 -22.14 9.77
CA ALA A 225 -25.46 -21.99 8.74
C ALA A 225 -24.19 -21.33 9.30
N GLN A 226 -24.36 -20.25 10.06
CA GLN A 226 -23.26 -19.54 10.72
C GLN A 226 -22.52 -20.42 11.72
N ARG A 227 -23.24 -21.11 12.61
CA ARG A 227 -22.65 -21.98 13.62
C ARG A 227 -21.87 -23.13 13.00
N ASP A 228 -22.45 -23.79 12.00
CA ASP A 228 -21.87 -24.95 11.35
C ASP A 228 -20.57 -24.54 10.60
N VAL A 229 -20.60 -23.45 9.83
CA VAL A 229 -19.41 -22.91 9.14
C VAL A 229 -18.34 -22.43 10.12
N LEU A 230 -18.72 -21.79 11.23
CA LEU A 230 -17.75 -21.34 12.24
C LEU A 230 -17.05 -22.53 12.92
N ALA A 231 -17.79 -23.58 13.26
CA ALA A 231 -17.25 -24.78 13.87
C ALA A 231 -16.27 -25.52 12.93
N GLU A 232 -16.55 -25.53 11.63
CA GLU A 232 -15.65 -26.05 10.61
C GLU A 232 -14.41 -25.15 10.44
N SER A 233 -14.61 -23.83 10.41
CA SER A 233 -13.53 -22.85 10.26
C SER A 233 -12.47 -22.93 11.36
N ARG A 234 -12.83 -23.27 12.60
CA ARG A 234 -11.86 -23.44 13.70
C ARG A 234 -10.82 -24.52 13.36
N ARG A 235 -11.25 -25.60 12.71
CA ARG A 235 -10.34 -26.67 12.25
C ARG A 235 -9.41 -26.15 11.15
N TRP A 236 -9.92 -25.31 10.26
CA TRP A 236 -9.16 -24.71 9.16
C TRP A 236 -8.16 -23.64 9.60
N VAL A 237 -8.56 -22.77 10.53
CA VAL A 237 -7.68 -21.74 11.09
C VAL A 237 -6.52 -22.40 11.84
N HIS A 238 -6.79 -23.43 12.65
CA HIS A 238 -5.73 -24.21 13.31
C HIS A 238 -4.78 -24.89 12.31
N ALA A 239 -5.30 -25.50 11.24
CA ALA A 239 -4.48 -26.11 10.20
C ALA A 239 -3.63 -25.07 9.44
N SER A 240 -4.19 -23.91 9.11
CA SER A 240 -3.46 -22.84 8.42
C SER A 240 -2.36 -22.23 9.28
N THR A 241 -2.58 -22.07 10.59
CA THR A 241 -1.57 -21.57 11.52
C THR A 241 -0.40 -22.56 11.64
N MET A 242 -0.69 -23.87 11.66
CA MET A 242 0.33 -24.93 11.64
C MET A 242 1.17 -24.87 10.36
N ILE A 243 0.54 -24.79 9.18
CA ILE A 243 1.24 -24.72 7.88
C ILE A 243 2.14 -23.47 7.80
N ARG A 244 1.66 -22.33 8.29
CA ARG A 244 2.41 -21.07 8.29
C ARG A 244 3.59 -21.09 9.27
N GLY A 245 3.40 -21.72 10.43
CA GLY A 245 4.45 -21.95 11.43
C GLY A 245 5.53 -22.91 10.93
N SER A 246 5.14 -23.97 10.22
CA SER A 246 6.09 -24.94 9.64
C SER A 246 6.88 -24.39 8.45
N ALA A 247 6.30 -23.48 7.65
CA ALA A 247 7.02 -22.83 6.54
C ALA A 247 8.07 -21.79 7.00
N GLY A 248 7.98 -21.31 8.24
CA GLY A 248 8.98 -20.42 8.85
C GLY A 248 10.12 -21.14 9.57
N ALA A 249 9.99 -22.45 9.82
CA ALA A 249 11.05 -23.26 10.39
C ALA A 249 11.99 -23.74 9.28
N ARG A 250 13.30 -23.46 9.41
CA ARG A 250 14.32 -24.06 8.55
C ARG A 250 14.12 -25.59 8.48
N PRO A 251 14.21 -26.23 7.31
CA PRO A 251 13.96 -27.65 7.18
C PRO A 251 15.16 -28.41 7.78
N SER A 252 15.01 -28.91 9.00
CA SER A 252 15.96 -29.86 9.57
C SER A 252 15.23 -30.93 10.38
N THR A 253 14.34 -31.69 9.74
CA THR A 253 14.08 -33.10 10.09
C THR A 253 13.18 -33.77 9.03
N PRO A 254 13.57 -34.91 8.43
CA PRO A 254 12.68 -35.70 7.61
C PRO A 254 11.86 -36.63 8.52
N GLY A 255 10.53 -36.50 8.48
CA GLY A 255 9.65 -37.53 9.02
C GLY A 255 8.62 -37.01 10.01
N VAL A 256 7.58 -36.33 9.52
CA VAL A 256 6.25 -36.40 10.14
C VAL A 256 5.21 -36.45 9.03
N GLY A 257 4.34 -37.45 9.11
CA GLY A 257 3.35 -37.81 8.09
C GLY A 257 2.50 -36.64 7.61
N ARG A 258 2.26 -36.64 6.30
CA ARG A 258 1.40 -35.66 5.60
C ARG A 258 -0.02 -35.79 6.15
N PRO A 259 -0.61 -34.77 6.80
CA PRO A 259 -2.00 -34.86 7.26
C PRO A 259 -2.93 -34.99 6.05
N HIS A 260 -3.86 -35.95 6.11
CA HIS A 260 -4.87 -36.14 5.08
C HIS A 260 -5.80 -34.92 5.02
N MET A 261 -5.54 -34.00 4.09
CA MET A 261 -6.43 -32.87 3.80
C MET A 261 -7.65 -33.35 2.99
N GLY A 262 -8.85 -32.96 3.44
CA GLY A 262 -10.09 -33.10 2.68
C GLY A 262 -10.14 -32.17 1.47
N LEU A 263 -11.21 -32.30 0.67
CA LEU A 263 -11.30 -31.66 -0.65
C LEU A 263 -11.44 -30.13 -0.56
N ALA A 264 -12.08 -29.64 0.51
CA ALA A 264 -12.17 -28.21 0.82
C ALA A 264 -10.82 -27.64 1.31
N GLU A 265 -10.10 -28.36 2.19
CA GLU A 265 -8.77 -27.94 2.62
C GLU A 265 -7.77 -27.88 1.45
N ARG A 266 -7.86 -28.84 0.52
CA ARG A 266 -7.07 -28.82 -0.72
C ARG A 266 -7.40 -27.62 -1.61
N ARG A 267 -8.67 -27.21 -1.70
CA ARG A 267 -9.08 -26.04 -2.51
C ARG A 267 -8.58 -24.73 -1.93
N ILE A 268 -8.60 -24.57 -0.60
CA ILE A 268 -8.09 -23.38 0.07
C ILE A 268 -6.56 -23.35 0.02
N ALA A 269 -5.88 -24.47 0.33
CA ALA A 269 -4.42 -24.55 0.19
C ALA A 269 -3.98 -24.27 -1.25
N ALA A 270 -4.66 -24.84 -2.25
CA ALA A 270 -4.39 -24.55 -3.66
C ALA A 270 -4.70 -23.09 -4.03
N SER A 271 -5.77 -22.50 -3.51
CA SER A 271 -6.11 -21.09 -3.77
C SER A 271 -5.09 -20.14 -3.13
N VAL A 272 -4.70 -20.38 -1.87
CA VAL A 272 -3.68 -19.60 -1.17
C VAL A 272 -2.33 -19.76 -1.88
N ILE A 273 -1.89 -20.98 -2.22
CA ILE A 273 -0.60 -21.23 -2.89
C ILE A 273 -0.57 -20.65 -4.31
N ASN A 274 -1.61 -20.83 -5.12
CA ASN A 274 -1.63 -20.36 -6.52
C ASN A 274 -1.71 -18.83 -6.65
N HIS A 275 -2.22 -18.13 -5.64
CA HIS A 275 -2.18 -16.66 -5.61
C HIS A 275 -0.85 -16.10 -5.09
N GLY A 276 0.10 -16.94 -4.64
CA GLY A 276 1.41 -16.53 -4.11
C GLY A 276 2.47 -16.24 -5.18
N VAL A 277 2.14 -16.43 -6.47
CA VAL A 277 3.02 -16.02 -7.57
C VAL A 277 2.74 -14.53 -7.84
N PRO A 278 3.73 -13.63 -7.68
CA PRO A 278 3.59 -12.26 -8.13
C PRO A 278 3.19 -12.27 -9.61
N ARG A 279 2.08 -11.64 -9.96
CA ARG A 279 1.82 -11.29 -11.35
C ARG A 279 2.94 -10.34 -11.75
N VAL A 280 3.95 -10.86 -12.46
CA VAL A 280 4.83 -10.05 -13.28
C VAL A 280 3.92 -9.24 -14.21
N PRO A 281 3.96 -7.90 -14.20
CA PRO A 281 3.24 -7.13 -15.20
C PRO A 281 3.77 -7.59 -16.57
N ARG A 282 2.88 -8.11 -17.42
CA ARG A 282 3.21 -8.40 -18.81
C ARG A 282 3.77 -7.11 -19.40
N ALA A 283 5.07 -7.08 -19.67
CA ALA A 283 5.66 -6.10 -20.55
C ALA A 283 4.84 -6.11 -21.84
N ALA A 284 4.34 -4.94 -22.23
CA ALA A 284 3.67 -4.74 -23.50
C ALA A 284 4.58 -5.31 -24.59
N THR A 285 4.12 -6.40 -25.20
CA THR A 285 4.78 -6.98 -26.37
C THR A 285 4.53 -5.98 -27.49
N ALA A 286 5.57 -5.24 -27.86
CA ALA A 286 5.54 -4.37 -29.02
C ALA A 286 5.12 -5.20 -30.25
N PRO A 287 4.30 -4.63 -31.16
CA PRO A 287 3.92 -5.33 -32.38
C PRO A 287 5.19 -5.60 -33.18
N ARG A 288 5.36 -6.88 -33.54
CA ARG A 288 6.42 -7.39 -34.39
C ARG A 288 6.31 -6.66 -35.73
N ALA A 289 7.32 -5.86 -36.06
CA ALA A 289 7.44 -5.25 -37.38
C ALA A 289 7.52 -6.35 -38.43
N ASP A 290 6.58 -6.34 -39.36
CA ASP A 290 6.64 -7.16 -40.57
C ASP A 290 7.91 -6.83 -41.33
N HIS A 291 8.78 -7.83 -41.43
CA HIS A 291 9.96 -7.76 -42.27
C HIS A 291 9.50 -7.94 -43.72
N PHE A 292 9.28 -6.82 -44.41
CA PHE A 292 9.24 -6.78 -45.87
C PHE A 292 10.61 -7.21 -46.39
N GLY A 293 10.68 -8.40 -46.97
CA GLY A 293 11.85 -8.85 -47.75
C GLY A 293 11.97 -8.04 -49.04
N PRO A 294 13.18 -7.68 -49.47
CA PRO A 294 13.39 -6.98 -50.73
C PRO A 294 13.19 -7.91 -51.92
N ALA A 295 12.63 -7.35 -52.98
CA ALA A 295 12.58 -7.94 -54.30
C ALA A 295 13.99 -8.23 -54.83
N GLU A 296 14.20 -9.45 -55.33
CA GLU A 296 15.28 -9.76 -56.26
C GLU A 296 14.65 -10.21 -57.58
N ASP A 297 14.75 -9.33 -58.57
CA ASP A 297 14.51 -9.62 -59.98
C ASP A 297 15.75 -10.31 -60.59
N ALA A 298 15.48 -11.15 -61.59
CA ALA A 298 16.35 -11.55 -62.71
C ALA A 298 17.41 -12.63 -62.44
N ARG A 299 17.15 -13.88 -62.86
CA ARG A 299 17.27 -14.39 -64.25
C ARG A 299 16.85 -15.87 -64.32
#